data_AF-M2XYX2-F1
#
_entry.id   AF-M2XYX2-F1
#
_cell.length_a   1.000
_cell.length_b   1.000
_cell.length_c   1.000
_cell.angle_alpha   90.00
_cell.angle_beta   90.00
_cell.angle_gamma   90.00
#
_symmetry.space_group_name_H-M   'P 1'
#
loop_
_entity.id
_entity.type
_entity.pdbx_description
1 polymer ?
#
loop_
_entity_poly.entity_id
_entity_poly.type
_entity_poly.pdbx_seq_one_letter_code
_entity_poly.pdbx_strand_id
1 'polypeptide(L)'
;MRIRGLVTLLTIATMTAVTAQTAEAGPGRPDDESIDYHEWSGHHGFRDGRLEGLGLDHGALRIDRPIGTVEHTEPTLGTTKTYEYGQWTSRSHTQGFDASQLVASWNAKTPAKTWIKVEAKGRTASGAETSWYVMGRWAGGDADIKRTSVDGQSDANAAVDVDTLVMKAGVALRSYQLRVSLYREAGSRATPSVTSVGAMTSLVPDRFEVRSTKPGRATGIELKVPAYAQNLHKGQFPEYGGGGENWCSPTSTEMVAEYWGKRPKPEDMTWIPEGYVDPTVAYAARYTFDYAYDGTGNWPFNTAYAASLGLRGHITRLHSLNELENYIARGIPVITSQSFKAEELDGAGYGTAGHIMVVVGFTKDGDVIANDPAASSNDRVRNVYKRHQFETIWQRTKRYNTTGGVSSGPGGVAYIITPGH
;
A
#
# COMPACT_ATOMS: atom_id res chain seq x y z
N MET A 1 14.86 -16.47 -53.10
CA MET A 1 15.74 -17.60 -52.73
C MET A 1 17.16 -17.09 -52.53
N ARG A 2 17.53 -16.81 -51.28
CA ARG A 2 18.92 -16.78 -50.75
C ARG A 2 18.80 -16.53 -49.24
N ILE A 3 18.94 -17.61 -48.50
CA ILE A 3 18.97 -17.68 -47.04
C ILE A 3 20.34 -17.16 -46.59
N ARG A 4 20.38 -16.25 -45.61
CA ARG A 4 21.58 -15.96 -44.83
C ARG A 4 21.27 -16.28 -43.38
N GLY A 5 21.88 -17.37 -42.90
CA GLY A 5 21.77 -17.84 -41.52
C GLY A 5 22.51 -16.92 -40.56
N LEU A 6 21.87 -16.67 -39.42
CA LEU A 6 22.46 -16.04 -38.26
C LEU A 6 23.00 -17.15 -37.34
N VAL A 7 24.32 -17.23 -37.21
CA VAL A 7 24.98 -18.10 -36.23
C VAL A 7 24.84 -17.43 -34.87
N THR A 8 24.07 -18.06 -33.98
CA THR A 8 23.97 -17.65 -32.57
C THR A 8 25.02 -18.45 -31.81
N LEU A 9 26.04 -17.77 -31.28
CA LEU A 9 27.00 -18.39 -30.36
C LEU A 9 26.29 -18.71 -29.05
N LEU A 10 26.24 -19.99 -28.70
CA LEU A 10 25.81 -20.51 -27.40
C LEU A 10 26.96 -20.33 -26.41
N THR A 11 26.87 -19.40 -25.47
CA THR A 11 27.76 -19.33 -24.32
C THR A 11 27.23 -20.28 -23.25
N ILE A 12 27.89 -21.44 -23.10
CA ILE A 12 27.63 -22.38 -22.01
C ILE A 12 28.25 -21.78 -20.73
N ALA A 13 27.43 -21.19 -19.87
CA ALA A 13 27.81 -20.88 -18.50
C ALA A 13 27.61 -22.15 -17.65
N THR A 14 28.71 -22.78 -17.28
CA THR A 14 28.73 -23.89 -16.31
C THR A 14 28.26 -23.37 -14.95
N MET A 15 27.02 -23.70 -14.57
CA MET A 15 26.52 -23.53 -13.20
C MET A 15 27.20 -24.54 -12.29
N THR A 16 28.10 -24.07 -11.43
CA THR A 16 28.53 -24.81 -10.25
C THR A 16 27.33 -24.93 -9.31
N ALA A 17 26.81 -26.14 -9.17
CA ALA A 17 25.77 -26.47 -8.19
C ALA A 17 26.35 -26.28 -6.78
N VAL A 18 26.05 -25.16 -6.15
CA VAL A 18 26.15 -25.03 -4.69
C VAL A 18 24.93 -25.73 -4.12
N THR A 19 25.11 -26.91 -3.55
CA THR A 19 24.10 -27.56 -2.72
C THR A 19 23.88 -26.69 -1.49
N ALA A 20 22.93 -25.77 -1.56
CA ALA A 20 22.40 -25.10 -0.40
C ALA A 20 21.73 -26.18 0.46
N GLN A 21 22.28 -26.42 1.64
CA GLN A 21 21.64 -27.24 2.66
C GLN A 21 20.32 -26.55 3.00
N THR A 22 19.20 -27.15 2.61
CA THR A 22 17.87 -26.72 3.03
C THR A 22 17.79 -26.91 4.53
N ALA A 23 17.96 -25.82 5.28
CA ALA A 23 17.58 -25.81 6.68
C ALA A 23 16.07 -26.07 6.73
N GLU A 24 15.66 -27.16 7.40
CA GLU A 24 14.26 -27.43 7.66
C GLU A 24 13.66 -26.24 8.42
N ALA A 25 12.67 -25.58 7.81
CA ALA A 25 11.92 -24.51 8.44
C ALA A 25 11.09 -25.09 9.59
N GLY A 26 11.57 -24.91 10.82
CA GLY A 26 10.80 -25.24 12.01
C GLY A 26 9.53 -24.38 12.12
N PRO A 27 8.49 -24.85 12.84
CA PRO A 27 7.30 -24.05 13.11
C PRO A 27 7.69 -22.79 13.90
N GLY A 28 7.46 -21.62 13.30
CA GLY A 28 7.79 -20.32 13.91
C GLY A 28 7.16 -20.17 15.30
N ARG A 29 7.95 -19.73 16.28
CA ARG A 29 7.43 -19.41 17.62
C ARG A 29 6.61 -18.12 17.56
N PRO A 30 5.58 -17.95 18.40
CA PRO A 30 4.74 -16.75 18.44
C PRO A 30 5.48 -15.43 18.76
N ASP A 31 6.74 -15.48 19.21
CA ASP A 31 7.50 -14.31 19.68
C ASP A 31 8.60 -13.83 18.72
N ASP A 32 8.61 -14.26 17.45
CA ASP A 32 9.66 -13.88 16.47
C ASP A 32 9.30 -12.71 15.55
N GLU A 33 8.04 -12.26 15.53
CA GLU A 33 7.63 -11.10 14.73
C GLU A 33 7.50 -9.84 15.60
N SER A 34 7.82 -8.69 15.03
CA SER A 34 7.65 -7.39 15.68
C SER A 34 7.15 -6.37 14.67
N ILE A 35 6.10 -5.66 15.05
CA ILE A 35 5.41 -4.68 14.20
C ILE A 35 5.17 -3.43 15.07
N ASP A 36 5.44 -2.26 14.51
CA ASP A 36 5.11 -0.97 15.12
C ASP A 36 4.57 -0.03 14.04
N TYR A 37 3.47 0.68 14.34
CA TYR A 37 3.00 1.79 13.53
C TYR A 37 3.05 3.06 14.37
N HIS A 38 3.84 4.04 13.91
CA HIS A 38 3.94 5.34 14.56
C HIS A 38 3.50 6.44 13.60
N GLU A 39 2.74 7.40 14.12
CA GLU A 39 2.12 8.46 13.34
C GLU A 39 2.28 9.83 13.99
N TRP A 40 2.65 10.80 13.17
CA TRP A 40 2.58 12.22 13.48
C TRP A 40 1.31 12.79 12.87
N SER A 41 0.40 13.27 13.72
CA SER A 41 -0.87 13.87 13.28
C SER A 41 -1.27 15.04 14.17
N GLY A 42 -2.03 15.97 13.58
CA GLY A 42 -2.53 17.14 14.28
C GLY A 42 -1.44 18.10 14.76
N HIS A 43 -1.82 19.05 15.62
CA HIS A 43 -0.91 20.07 16.12
C HIS A 43 0.28 19.50 16.90
N HIS A 44 0.06 18.50 17.75
CA HIS A 44 1.12 17.91 18.57
C HIS A 44 2.12 17.15 17.69
N GLY A 45 1.64 16.22 16.86
CA GLY A 45 2.51 15.37 16.05
C GLY A 45 3.42 16.16 15.12
N PHE A 46 2.90 17.22 14.48
CA PHE A 46 3.71 18.00 13.56
C PHE A 46 4.63 19.02 14.25
N ARG A 47 4.26 19.57 15.42
CA ARG A 47 5.13 20.48 16.19
C ARG A 47 6.38 19.79 16.72
N ASP A 48 6.33 18.49 16.91
CA ASP A 48 7.51 17.72 17.33
C ASP A 48 8.58 17.67 16.24
N GLY A 49 8.21 17.85 14.96
CA GLY A 49 9.13 17.92 13.82
C GLY A 49 9.64 19.33 13.50
N ARG A 50 10.60 19.39 12.57
CA ARG A 50 11.16 20.64 12.04
C ARG A 50 10.31 21.13 10.86
N LEU A 51 9.74 22.33 11.00
CA LEU A 51 8.97 23.02 9.97
C LEU A 51 9.87 24.03 9.24
N GLU A 52 9.91 23.94 7.91
CA GLU A 52 10.66 24.85 7.04
C GLU A 52 9.72 25.37 5.95
N GLY A 53 9.27 26.62 6.10
CA GLY A 53 8.30 27.24 5.19
C GLY A 53 6.90 26.62 5.18
N LEU A 54 6.63 25.78 6.18
CA LEU A 54 5.33 25.23 6.46
C LEU A 54 4.78 25.80 7.76
N GLY A 55 3.47 25.98 7.81
CA GLY A 55 2.71 26.31 9.00
C GLY A 55 1.71 25.21 9.33
N LEU A 56 1.10 25.33 10.51
CA LEU A 56 -0.01 24.48 10.94
C LEU A 56 -1.30 25.27 10.93
N ASP A 57 -2.28 24.78 10.19
CA ASP A 57 -3.62 25.33 10.09
C ASP A 57 -4.63 24.21 10.34
N HIS A 58 -5.49 24.38 11.36
CA HIS A 58 -6.42 23.36 11.83
C HIS A 58 -5.78 21.96 12.00
N GLY A 59 -4.55 21.92 12.50
CA GLY A 59 -3.79 20.67 12.72
C GLY A 59 -3.17 20.04 11.47
N ALA A 60 -3.27 20.66 10.29
CA ALA A 60 -2.66 20.18 9.05
C ALA A 60 -1.43 21.01 8.66
N LEU A 61 -0.42 20.34 8.09
CA LEU A 61 0.70 21.01 7.43
C LEU A 61 0.21 21.73 6.18
N ARG A 62 0.59 23.01 6.00
CA ARG A 62 0.34 23.80 4.79
C ARG A 62 1.55 24.65 4.46
N ILE A 63 1.69 25.08 3.20
CA ILE A 63 2.72 26.05 2.83
C ILE A 63 2.36 27.42 3.41
N ASP A 64 3.24 27.96 4.25
CA ASP A 64 3.14 29.31 4.80
C ASP A 64 4.01 30.25 3.96
N ARG A 65 5.27 30.44 4.36
CA ARG A 65 6.29 31.15 3.59
C ARG A 65 7.24 30.16 2.92
N PRO A 66 7.10 29.87 1.61
CA PRO A 66 7.91 28.86 0.95
C PRO A 66 9.41 29.13 1.12
N ILE A 67 10.20 28.07 1.26
CA ILE A 67 11.65 28.16 1.46
C ILE A 67 12.44 28.24 0.16
N GLY A 68 11.78 28.02 -0.97
CA GLY A 68 12.39 28.13 -2.29
C GLY A 68 11.44 27.67 -3.38
N THR A 69 11.99 27.58 -4.59
CA THR A 69 11.32 27.08 -5.78
C THR A 69 12.09 25.92 -6.39
N VAL A 70 11.39 25.01 -7.05
CA VAL A 70 11.97 23.92 -7.84
C VAL A 70 11.29 23.84 -9.20
N GLU A 71 12.04 23.59 -10.26
CA GLU A 71 11.46 23.21 -11.54
C GLU A 71 11.18 21.71 -11.56
N HIS A 72 9.98 21.34 -11.99
CA HIS A 72 9.57 19.96 -12.10
C HIS A 72 9.01 19.71 -13.50
N THR A 73 9.58 18.70 -14.17
CA THR A 73 9.15 18.26 -15.49
C THR A 73 8.37 16.97 -15.34
N GLU A 74 7.19 16.93 -15.97
CA GLU A 74 6.32 15.77 -16.10
C GLU A 74 6.36 15.30 -17.55
N PRO A 75 7.22 14.33 -17.91
CA PRO A 75 7.40 13.91 -19.30
C PRO A 75 6.11 13.42 -19.94
N THR A 76 5.31 12.65 -19.21
CA THR A 76 4.02 12.10 -19.70
C THR A 76 2.98 13.19 -19.95
N LEU A 77 3.06 14.31 -19.23
CA LEU A 77 2.17 15.46 -19.44
C LEU A 77 2.75 16.50 -20.42
N GLY A 78 4.03 16.40 -20.77
CA GLY A 78 4.73 17.37 -21.61
C GLY A 78 4.87 18.75 -20.96
N THR A 79 4.84 18.84 -19.63
CA THR A 79 4.89 20.12 -18.90
C THR A 79 6.14 20.26 -18.06
N THR A 80 6.71 21.46 -18.05
CA THR A 80 7.68 21.91 -17.05
C THR A 80 7.10 23.09 -16.30
N LYS A 81 7.02 22.99 -14.97
CA LYS A 81 6.44 24.02 -14.11
C LYS A 81 7.39 24.32 -12.95
N THR A 82 7.34 25.56 -12.48
CA THR A 82 8.03 25.96 -11.25
C THR A 82 7.08 25.82 -10.06
N TYR A 83 7.54 25.17 -9.00
CA TYR A 83 6.80 24.97 -7.75
C TYR A 83 7.50 25.66 -6.59
N GLU A 84 6.76 26.46 -5.84
CA GLU A 84 7.14 26.87 -4.48
C GLU A 84 6.98 25.68 -3.53
N TYR A 85 7.88 25.55 -2.56
CA TYR A 85 7.83 24.44 -1.62
C TYR A 85 8.16 24.83 -0.18
N GLY A 86 7.67 23.99 0.73
CA GLY A 86 8.11 23.93 2.12
C GLY A 86 8.24 22.47 2.55
N GLN A 87 8.90 22.25 3.68
CA GLN A 87 9.27 20.92 4.13
C GLN A 87 8.99 20.74 5.63
N TRP A 88 8.48 19.57 6.00
CA TRP A 88 8.43 19.11 7.37
C TRP A 88 9.31 17.87 7.50
N THR A 89 10.11 17.79 8.56
CA THR A 89 10.92 16.60 8.89
C THR A 89 10.63 16.15 10.31
N SER A 90 10.28 14.89 10.49
CA SER A 90 10.01 14.32 11.80
C SER A 90 11.28 14.31 12.68
N ARG A 91 11.08 14.22 14.00
CA ARG A 91 12.13 13.67 14.88
C ARG A 91 12.43 12.23 14.49
N SER A 92 13.60 11.75 14.88
CA SER A 92 13.89 10.32 14.77
C SER A 92 12.94 9.54 15.67
N HIS A 93 12.25 8.55 15.09
CA HIS A 93 11.47 7.57 15.83
C HIS A 93 12.30 6.30 15.97
N THR A 94 12.45 5.82 17.19
CA THR A 94 13.14 4.57 17.51
C THR A 94 12.10 3.57 17.97
N GLN A 95 11.75 2.64 17.09
CA GLN A 95 10.89 1.51 17.42
C GLN A 95 11.59 0.56 18.41
N GLY A 96 10.82 -0.30 19.09
CA GLY A 96 11.31 -1.19 20.15
C GLY A 96 12.17 -2.38 19.68
N PHE A 97 12.41 -2.52 18.38
CA PHE A 97 13.10 -3.64 17.76
C PHE A 97 13.90 -3.21 16.52
N ASP A 98 14.75 -4.10 16.03
CA ASP A 98 15.50 -3.90 14.79
C ASP A 98 14.67 -4.37 13.58
N ALA A 99 14.11 -3.42 12.83
CA ALA A 99 13.20 -3.70 11.72
C ALA A 99 13.94 -4.12 10.45
N SER A 100 13.29 -4.92 9.60
CA SER A 100 13.77 -5.26 8.26
C SER A 100 13.04 -4.52 7.15
N GLN A 101 11.86 -3.95 7.43
CA GLN A 101 11.05 -3.21 6.47
C GLN A 101 10.38 -1.98 7.08
N LEU A 102 10.09 -1.00 6.22
CA LEU A 102 9.30 0.18 6.55
C LEU A 102 8.34 0.53 5.39
N VAL A 103 7.09 0.83 5.69
CA VAL A 103 6.10 1.38 4.74
C VAL A 103 5.57 2.70 5.28
N ALA A 104 5.76 3.79 4.54
CA ALA A 104 5.25 5.11 4.92
C ALA A 104 3.79 5.28 4.45
N SER A 105 2.97 5.96 5.24
CA SER A 105 1.58 6.30 4.92
C SER A 105 1.32 7.79 5.21
N TRP A 106 0.40 8.40 4.46
CA TRP A 106 0.06 9.81 4.63
C TRP A 106 -1.40 10.08 4.32
N ASN A 107 -1.95 11.10 4.98
CA ASN A 107 -3.31 11.58 4.77
C ASN A 107 -3.21 13.02 4.26
N ALA A 108 -3.56 13.24 2.99
CA ALA A 108 -3.36 14.51 2.32
C ALA A 108 -4.52 14.91 1.40
N LYS A 109 -4.70 16.22 1.25
CA LYS A 109 -5.51 16.82 0.19
C LYS A 109 -4.61 17.74 -0.63
N THR A 110 -4.61 17.52 -1.94
CA THR A 110 -3.82 18.31 -2.88
C THR A 110 -4.77 18.88 -3.93
N PRO A 111 -5.29 20.11 -3.74
CA PRO A 111 -6.03 20.81 -4.78
C PRO A 111 -5.20 20.93 -6.07
N ALA A 112 -5.85 21.24 -7.18
CA ALA A 112 -5.15 21.49 -8.44
C ALA A 112 -3.97 22.48 -8.24
N LYS A 113 -2.89 22.25 -8.99
CA LYS A 113 -1.60 22.94 -8.90
C LYS A 113 -0.77 22.62 -7.66
N THR A 114 -1.10 21.54 -6.95
CA THR A 114 -0.37 21.15 -5.74
C THR A 114 -0.10 19.65 -5.71
N TRP A 115 0.97 19.27 -5.04
CA TRP A 115 1.37 17.88 -4.83
C TRP A 115 2.30 17.78 -3.62
N ILE A 116 2.61 16.56 -3.19
CA ILE A 116 3.53 16.29 -2.09
C ILE A 116 4.57 15.23 -2.47
N LYS A 117 5.70 15.26 -1.77
CA LYS A 117 6.70 14.18 -1.80
C LYS A 117 6.92 13.69 -0.38
N VAL A 118 6.85 12.37 -0.19
CA VAL A 118 7.15 11.71 1.08
C VAL A 118 8.45 10.95 0.97
N GLU A 119 9.34 11.13 1.94
CA GLU A 119 10.66 10.52 1.99
C GLU A 119 10.93 9.88 3.36
N ALA A 120 11.72 8.81 3.37
CA ALA A 120 12.17 8.12 4.57
C ALA A 120 13.70 8.04 4.62
N LYS A 121 14.27 8.14 5.83
CA LYS A 121 15.69 7.89 6.10
C LYS A 121 15.82 7.05 7.35
N GLY A 122 16.71 6.08 7.32
CA GLY A 122 16.97 5.17 8.42
C GLY A 122 18.33 5.38 9.08
N ARG A 123 18.43 4.95 10.33
CA ARG A 123 19.69 4.64 11.03
C ARG A 123 19.71 3.15 11.36
N THR A 124 20.79 2.48 10.97
CA THR A 124 20.95 1.04 11.20
C THR A 124 21.32 0.74 12.65
N ALA A 125 21.18 -0.53 13.06
CA ALA A 125 21.66 -1.01 14.36
C ALA A 125 23.18 -0.83 14.55
N SER A 126 23.96 -0.85 13.46
CA SER A 126 25.40 -0.54 13.46
C SER A 126 25.71 0.96 13.54
N GLY A 127 24.69 1.83 13.53
CA GLY A 127 24.82 3.27 13.61
C GLY A 127 25.07 3.97 12.28
N ALA A 128 25.08 3.24 11.16
CA ALA A 128 25.16 3.82 9.82
C ALA A 128 23.84 4.52 9.46
N GLU A 129 23.91 5.55 8.64
CA GLU A 129 22.71 6.20 8.09
C GLU A 129 22.48 5.74 6.66
N THR A 130 21.21 5.59 6.30
CA THR A 130 20.81 5.41 4.90
C THR A 130 20.75 6.75 4.17
N SER A 131 20.63 6.67 2.86
CA SER A 131 20.14 7.76 2.01
C SER A 131 18.71 8.14 2.38
N TRP A 132 18.25 9.30 1.91
CA TRP A 132 16.82 9.61 1.85
C TRP A 132 16.21 8.90 0.65
N TYR A 133 15.16 8.15 0.90
CA TYR A 133 14.39 7.41 -0.09
C TYR A 133 13.06 8.09 -0.34
N VAL A 134 12.67 8.29 -1.59
CA VAL A 134 11.34 8.76 -1.97
C VAL A 134 10.36 7.60 -1.86
N MET A 135 9.44 7.69 -0.91
CA MET A 135 8.36 6.71 -0.71
C MET A 135 7.15 7.00 -1.60
N GLY A 136 7.05 8.22 -2.15
CA GLY A 136 6.05 8.55 -3.16
C GLY A 136 6.05 10.03 -3.53
N ARG A 137 5.80 10.33 -4.81
CA ARG A 137 5.36 11.64 -5.29
C ARG A 137 3.87 11.55 -5.54
N TRP A 138 3.09 12.36 -4.84
CA TRP A 138 1.65 12.12 -4.74
C TRP A 138 0.84 13.40 -4.91
N ALA A 139 -0.20 13.31 -5.75
CA ALA A 139 -1.27 14.29 -5.87
C ALA A 139 -2.59 13.51 -6.02
N GLY A 140 -3.68 13.99 -5.42
CA GLY A 140 -5.01 13.41 -5.54
C GLY A 140 -5.42 13.19 -7.00
N GLY A 141 -5.27 14.20 -7.87
CA GLY A 141 -5.45 14.07 -9.32
C GLY A 141 -4.16 13.75 -10.07
N ASP A 142 -4.26 13.62 -11.40
CA ASP A 142 -3.18 13.22 -12.31
C ASP A 142 -2.85 14.26 -13.41
N ALA A 143 -3.28 15.50 -13.19
CA ALA A 143 -3.12 16.63 -14.12
C ALA A 143 -1.93 17.55 -13.78
N ASP A 144 -1.48 17.57 -12.53
CA ASP A 144 -0.33 18.38 -12.09
C ASP A 144 0.97 17.59 -12.09
N ILE A 145 0.88 16.33 -11.64
CA ILE A 145 1.93 15.32 -11.70
C ILE A 145 1.31 13.96 -12.03
N LYS A 146 2.10 13.06 -12.61
CA LYS A 146 1.76 11.63 -12.60
C LYS A 146 2.23 11.03 -11.28
N ARG A 147 1.28 10.72 -10.39
CA ARG A 147 1.52 10.11 -9.08
C ARG A 147 2.38 8.85 -9.22
N THR A 148 3.49 8.76 -8.50
CA THR A 148 4.49 7.74 -8.84
C THR A 148 5.34 7.33 -7.63
N SER A 149 5.64 6.04 -7.54
CA SER A 149 6.82 5.53 -6.85
C SER A 149 8.08 5.92 -7.65
N VAL A 150 9.27 5.65 -7.10
CA VAL A 150 10.55 5.96 -7.76
C VAL A 150 11.42 4.70 -7.79
N ASP A 151 11.72 4.24 -9.00
CA ASP A 151 12.47 3.01 -9.24
C ASP A 151 13.97 3.14 -8.92
N GLY A 152 14.59 1.99 -8.67
CA GLY A 152 16.05 1.85 -8.64
C GLY A 152 16.74 2.47 -7.42
N GLN A 153 15.99 2.90 -6.40
CA GLN A 153 16.56 3.50 -5.21
C GLN A 153 17.22 2.44 -4.32
N SER A 154 18.55 2.49 -4.17
CA SER A 154 19.29 1.62 -3.25
C SER A 154 20.62 2.25 -2.80
N ASP A 155 21.05 1.92 -1.58
CA ASP A 155 22.41 2.15 -1.08
C ASP A 155 22.98 0.90 -0.41
N ALA A 156 24.09 0.99 0.33
CA ALA A 156 24.70 -0.16 1.01
C ALA A 156 23.82 -0.82 2.09
N ASN A 157 22.79 -0.13 2.58
CA ASN A 157 21.97 -0.51 3.72
C ASN A 157 20.56 -0.94 3.35
N ALA A 158 19.96 -0.33 2.32
CA ALA A 158 18.56 -0.57 1.95
C ALA A 158 18.27 -0.38 0.45
N ALA A 159 17.05 -0.73 0.06
CA ALA A 159 16.47 -0.44 -1.24
C ALA A 159 14.96 -0.20 -1.10
N VAL A 160 14.35 0.53 -2.03
CA VAL A 160 12.90 0.65 -2.12
C VAL A 160 12.37 -0.33 -3.15
N ASP A 161 11.39 -1.12 -2.75
CA ASP A 161 10.56 -1.95 -3.61
C ASP A 161 9.14 -1.35 -3.64
N VAL A 162 8.88 -0.53 -4.68
CA VAL A 162 7.65 0.25 -4.89
C VAL A 162 7.28 1.17 -3.73
N ASP A 163 6.63 0.65 -2.69
CA ASP A 163 6.15 1.36 -1.51
C ASP A 163 6.85 0.92 -0.19
N THR A 164 7.71 -0.08 -0.26
CA THR A 164 8.37 -0.69 0.89
C THR A 164 9.86 -0.41 0.88
N LEU A 165 10.38 0.23 1.92
CA LEU A 165 11.81 0.31 2.19
C LEU A 165 12.26 -1.01 2.80
N VAL A 166 13.09 -1.77 2.09
CA VAL A 166 13.60 -3.08 2.50
C VAL A 166 15.07 -2.97 2.87
N MET A 167 15.42 -3.40 4.09
CA MET A 167 16.81 -3.46 4.52
C MET A 167 17.54 -4.60 3.82
N LYS A 168 18.82 -4.38 3.47
CA LYS A 168 19.67 -5.42 2.88
C LYS A 168 19.94 -6.53 3.88
N ALA A 169 20.28 -7.71 3.36
CA ALA A 169 20.60 -8.88 4.19
C ALA A 169 21.67 -8.54 5.24
N GLY A 170 21.39 -8.86 6.51
CA GLY A 170 22.27 -8.56 7.64
C GLY A 170 22.22 -7.11 8.13
N VAL A 171 21.40 -6.25 7.52
CA VAL A 171 21.20 -4.86 7.95
C VAL A 171 19.86 -4.75 8.67
N ALA A 172 19.89 -4.13 9.86
CA ALA A 172 18.74 -3.89 10.70
C ALA A 172 18.48 -2.39 10.83
N LEU A 173 17.24 -1.95 10.66
CA LEU A 173 16.79 -0.58 10.87
C LEU A 173 16.46 -0.37 12.35
N ARG A 174 17.19 0.53 13.02
CA ARG A 174 17.02 0.83 14.45
C ARG A 174 16.09 2.02 14.69
N SER A 175 16.17 3.03 13.83
CA SER A 175 15.32 4.21 13.91
C SER A 175 15.15 4.82 12.53
N TYR A 176 14.14 5.66 12.35
CA TYR A 176 13.89 6.35 11.09
C TYR A 176 13.41 7.78 11.28
N GLN A 177 13.44 8.54 10.20
CA GLN A 177 12.80 9.84 10.06
C GLN A 177 11.95 9.86 8.79
N LEU A 178 10.84 10.58 8.84
CA LEU A 178 10.03 10.90 7.67
C LEU A 178 10.19 12.38 7.32
N ARG A 179 10.08 12.67 6.03
CA ARG A 179 10.13 14.03 5.51
C ARG A 179 9.04 14.20 4.47
N VAL A 180 8.28 15.27 4.60
CA VAL A 180 7.21 15.61 3.66
C VAL A 180 7.48 16.98 3.10
N SER A 181 7.60 17.05 1.77
CA SER A 181 7.69 18.29 1.02
C SER A 181 6.33 18.59 0.40
N LEU A 182 5.83 19.81 0.60
CA LEU A 182 4.59 20.31 0.02
C LEU A 182 4.94 21.24 -1.13
N TYR A 183 4.29 21.06 -2.27
CA TYR A 183 4.54 21.85 -3.48
C TYR A 183 3.26 22.55 -3.93
N ARG A 184 3.38 23.83 -4.34
CA ARG A 184 2.35 24.57 -5.07
C ARG A 184 2.97 25.26 -6.27
N GLU A 185 2.29 25.28 -7.41
CA GLU A 185 2.76 25.99 -8.61
C GLU A 185 3.04 27.47 -8.26
N ALA A 186 4.16 28.02 -8.72
CA ALA A 186 4.57 29.38 -8.39
C ALA A 186 3.49 30.40 -8.79
N GLY A 187 3.20 31.35 -7.89
CA GLY A 187 2.11 32.34 -8.07
C GLY A 187 0.69 31.81 -7.82
N SER A 188 0.51 30.51 -7.54
CA SER A 188 -0.79 29.96 -7.10
C SER A 188 -1.09 30.30 -5.65
N ARG A 189 -2.38 30.54 -5.34
CA ARG A 189 -2.87 30.64 -3.95
C ARG A 189 -3.27 29.28 -3.36
N ALA A 190 -3.30 28.22 -4.17
CA ALA A 190 -3.60 26.88 -3.69
C ALA A 190 -2.47 26.39 -2.76
N THR A 191 -2.81 25.57 -1.77
CA THR A 191 -1.80 24.91 -0.94
C THR A 191 -2.27 23.50 -0.59
N PRO A 192 -1.39 22.50 -0.70
CA PRO A 192 -1.72 21.15 -0.25
C PRO A 192 -1.81 21.14 1.28
N SER A 193 -2.57 20.19 1.81
CA SER A 193 -2.69 19.98 3.25
C SER A 193 -2.41 18.54 3.62
N VAL A 194 -1.60 18.32 4.65
CA VAL A 194 -1.31 16.97 5.18
C VAL A 194 -1.75 16.91 6.65
N THR A 195 -2.69 16.02 6.96
CA THR A 195 -3.28 15.87 8.31
C THR A 195 -2.59 14.80 9.14
N SER A 196 -1.96 13.81 8.49
CA SER A 196 -1.07 12.87 9.16
C SER A 196 -0.02 12.27 8.24
N VAL A 197 1.07 11.84 8.84
CA VAL A 197 2.17 11.10 8.22
C VAL A 197 2.63 10.05 9.23
N GLY A 198 2.79 8.81 8.82
CA GLY A 198 3.25 7.74 9.69
C GLY A 198 4.01 6.67 8.93
N ALA A 199 4.55 5.70 9.66
CA ALA A 199 5.13 4.52 9.04
C ALA A 199 4.90 3.29 9.90
N MET A 200 4.63 2.18 9.22
CA MET A 200 4.76 0.85 9.79
C MET A 200 6.21 0.40 9.62
N THR A 201 6.79 -0.13 10.70
CA THR A 201 8.04 -0.89 10.66
C THR A 201 7.76 -2.32 11.07
N SER A 202 8.51 -3.26 10.48
CA SER A 202 8.32 -4.67 10.80
C SER A 202 9.61 -5.48 10.71
N LEU A 203 9.72 -6.48 11.59
CA LEU A 203 10.59 -7.62 11.48
C LEU A 203 9.70 -8.85 11.53
N VAL A 204 9.43 -9.47 10.37
CA VAL A 204 8.63 -10.70 10.29
C VAL A 204 9.52 -11.80 9.72
N PRO A 205 9.69 -12.94 10.42
CA PRO A 205 10.55 -14.01 9.96
C PRO A 205 10.01 -14.68 8.69
N ASP A 206 10.91 -15.34 7.97
CA ASP A 206 10.55 -16.20 6.85
C ASP A 206 9.70 -17.38 7.36
N ARG A 207 8.49 -17.51 6.83
CA ARG A 207 7.56 -18.61 7.18
C ARG A 207 6.66 -18.94 6.01
N PHE A 208 6.44 -20.23 5.81
CA PHE A 208 5.51 -20.78 4.81
C PHE A 208 4.13 -21.06 5.39
N GLU A 209 4.10 -21.40 6.68
CA GLU A 209 2.91 -21.72 7.45
C GLU A 209 2.84 -20.84 8.69
N VAL A 210 1.64 -20.70 9.23
CA VAL A 210 1.40 -20.01 10.50
C VAL A 210 0.52 -20.86 11.39
N ARG A 211 0.64 -20.66 12.70
CA ARG A 211 -0.28 -21.28 13.64
C ARG A 211 -1.64 -20.61 13.50
N SER A 212 -2.65 -21.38 13.09
CA SER A 212 -3.99 -20.83 13.03
C SER A 212 -4.51 -20.46 14.42
N THR A 213 -5.10 -19.28 14.51
CA THR A 213 -5.78 -18.77 15.69
C THR A 213 -7.14 -19.43 15.90
N LYS A 214 -7.65 -19.34 17.13
CA LYS A 214 -9.02 -19.73 17.44
C LYS A 214 -9.97 -18.54 17.23
N PRO A 215 -11.26 -18.79 16.92
CA PRO A 215 -12.28 -17.74 16.84
C PRO A 215 -12.28 -16.85 18.09
N GLY A 216 -12.36 -15.53 17.90
CA GLY A 216 -12.26 -14.53 18.96
C GLY A 216 -13.49 -13.64 19.07
N ARG A 217 -13.24 -12.35 19.33
CA ARG A 217 -14.26 -11.36 19.70
C ARG A 217 -15.23 -10.99 18.59
N ALA A 218 -14.90 -11.24 17.32
CA ALA A 218 -15.77 -10.92 16.20
C ALA A 218 -16.54 -12.12 15.65
N THR A 219 -16.50 -13.26 16.34
CA THR A 219 -17.29 -14.45 15.99
C THR A 219 -18.77 -14.10 15.81
N GLY A 220 -19.32 -14.40 14.64
CA GLY A 220 -20.70 -14.11 14.28
C GLY A 220 -21.01 -12.65 13.90
N ILE A 221 -20.01 -11.79 13.78
CA ILE A 221 -20.16 -10.40 13.30
C ILE A 221 -19.95 -10.35 11.80
N GLU A 222 -20.84 -9.66 11.08
CA GLU A 222 -20.67 -9.35 9.66
C GLU A 222 -21.08 -7.90 9.40
N LEU A 223 -20.12 -7.09 8.97
CA LEU A 223 -20.29 -5.69 8.62
C LEU A 223 -20.95 -5.56 7.25
N LYS A 224 -21.83 -4.57 7.10
CA LYS A 224 -22.57 -4.30 5.85
C LYS A 224 -21.75 -3.43 4.89
N VAL A 225 -20.57 -3.93 4.53
CA VAL A 225 -19.71 -3.30 3.52
C VAL A 225 -20.32 -3.55 2.13
N PRO A 226 -20.48 -2.51 1.28
CA PRO A 226 -20.93 -2.71 -0.09
C PRO A 226 -19.97 -3.62 -0.85
N ALA A 227 -20.49 -4.36 -1.81
CA ALA A 227 -19.75 -5.42 -2.50
C ALA A 227 -19.59 -5.05 -3.98
N TYR A 228 -18.34 -4.86 -4.42
CA TYR A 228 -17.99 -4.48 -5.79
C TYR A 228 -17.07 -5.51 -6.43
N ALA A 229 -17.42 -5.92 -7.66
CA ALA A 229 -16.69 -6.90 -8.45
C ALA A 229 -15.78 -6.20 -9.46
N GLN A 230 -14.47 -6.38 -9.34
CA GLN A 230 -13.50 -5.74 -10.23
C GLN A 230 -13.64 -6.22 -11.69
N ASN A 231 -14.04 -7.48 -11.92
CA ASN A 231 -14.08 -8.04 -13.27
C ASN A 231 -15.22 -7.45 -14.13
N LEU A 232 -16.18 -6.72 -13.53
CA LEU A 232 -17.16 -5.94 -14.29
C LEU A 232 -16.50 -4.84 -15.12
N HIS A 233 -15.28 -4.43 -14.76
CA HIS A 233 -14.51 -3.40 -15.43
C HIS A 233 -13.38 -3.96 -16.32
N LYS A 234 -13.39 -5.26 -16.60
CA LYS A 234 -12.37 -5.91 -17.44
C LYS A 234 -12.27 -5.23 -18.82
N GLY A 235 -11.05 -4.85 -19.22
CA GLY A 235 -10.76 -4.15 -20.47
C GLY A 235 -11.29 -2.70 -20.54
N GLN A 236 -11.87 -2.17 -19.46
CA GLN A 236 -12.29 -0.77 -19.37
C GLN A 236 -11.14 0.08 -18.81
N PHE A 237 -10.97 1.29 -19.34
CA PHE A 237 -9.88 2.21 -18.98
C PHE A 237 -8.50 1.52 -18.94
N PRO A 238 -8.05 0.94 -20.08
CA PRO A 238 -6.83 0.14 -20.15
C PRO A 238 -5.55 0.91 -19.75
N GLU A 239 -5.57 2.24 -19.80
CA GLU A 239 -4.49 3.10 -19.31
C GLU A 239 -4.20 2.97 -17.81
N TYR A 240 -5.11 2.37 -17.04
CA TYR A 240 -4.93 2.12 -15.60
C TYR A 240 -4.65 0.64 -15.34
N GLY A 241 -3.59 0.10 -15.94
CA GLY A 241 -3.13 -1.27 -15.71
C GLY A 241 -3.97 -2.33 -16.42
N GLY A 242 -4.46 -2.05 -17.64
CA GLY A 242 -5.22 -2.99 -18.46
C GLY A 242 -6.71 -3.13 -18.08
N GLY A 243 -7.15 -2.44 -17.04
CA GLY A 243 -8.55 -2.41 -16.59
C GLY A 243 -8.83 -3.27 -15.35
N GLY A 244 -10.11 -3.55 -15.11
CA GLY A 244 -10.64 -4.17 -13.88
C GLY A 244 -9.97 -5.44 -13.39
N GLU A 245 -9.31 -6.19 -14.27
CA GLU A 245 -8.56 -7.40 -13.93
C GLU A 245 -7.43 -7.16 -12.92
N ASN A 246 -6.94 -5.92 -12.84
CA ASN A 246 -5.84 -5.51 -11.96
C ASN A 246 -6.27 -4.45 -10.92
N TRP A 247 -7.57 -4.34 -10.62
CA TRP A 247 -8.15 -3.30 -9.75
C TRP A 247 -8.59 -3.80 -8.37
N CYS A 248 -8.07 -4.93 -7.89
CA CYS A 248 -8.46 -5.48 -6.58
C CYS A 248 -8.28 -4.48 -5.43
N SER A 249 -7.17 -3.73 -5.42
CA SER A 249 -6.85 -2.73 -4.38
C SER A 249 -7.79 -1.51 -4.39
N PRO A 250 -7.99 -0.79 -5.51
CA PRO A 250 -8.93 0.32 -5.56
C PRO A 250 -10.38 -0.13 -5.33
N THR A 251 -10.78 -1.30 -5.84
CA THR A 251 -12.13 -1.86 -5.60
C THR A 251 -12.35 -2.11 -4.11
N SER A 252 -11.38 -2.73 -3.43
CA SER A 252 -11.43 -2.97 -1.98
C SER A 252 -11.44 -1.68 -1.16
N THR A 253 -10.66 -0.69 -1.59
CA THR A 253 -10.59 0.63 -0.96
C THR A 253 -11.90 1.38 -1.10
N GLU A 254 -12.53 1.35 -2.29
CA GLU A 254 -13.82 1.98 -2.53
C GLU A 254 -14.93 1.32 -1.71
N MET A 255 -14.96 -0.02 -1.63
CA MET A 255 -15.91 -0.74 -0.75
C MET A 255 -15.85 -0.23 0.70
N VAL A 256 -14.65 -0.03 1.26
CA VAL A 256 -14.47 0.49 2.62
C VAL A 256 -14.78 1.99 2.71
N ALA A 257 -14.43 2.79 1.70
CA ALA A 257 -14.75 4.21 1.70
C ALA A 257 -16.27 4.45 1.72
N GLU A 258 -17.00 3.68 0.91
CA GLU A 258 -18.45 3.75 0.82
C GLU A 258 -19.15 3.18 2.06
N TYR A 259 -18.58 2.18 2.73
CA TYR A 259 -19.05 1.72 4.04
C TYR A 259 -19.07 2.86 5.07
N TRP A 260 -18.11 3.78 5.00
CA TRP A 260 -18.07 4.99 5.82
C TRP A 260 -18.88 6.18 5.26
N GLY A 261 -19.67 5.95 4.21
CA GLY A 261 -20.50 6.96 3.57
C GLY A 261 -19.71 8.01 2.78
N LYS A 262 -18.48 7.70 2.36
CA LYS A 262 -17.65 8.55 1.52
C LYS A 262 -17.60 8.01 0.11
N ARG A 263 -17.78 8.91 -0.87
CA ARG A 263 -17.79 8.61 -2.30
C ARG A 263 -17.18 9.78 -3.08
N PRO A 264 -16.56 9.54 -4.24
CA PRO A 264 -16.32 10.57 -5.24
C PRO A 264 -17.62 11.31 -5.58
N LYS A 265 -17.52 12.61 -5.87
CA LYS A 265 -18.70 13.35 -6.29
C LYS A 265 -19.03 13.06 -7.75
N PRO A 266 -20.31 13.08 -8.16
CA PRO A 266 -20.69 12.93 -9.56
C PRO A 266 -19.99 13.92 -10.51
N GLU A 267 -19.76 15.16 -10.06
CA GLU A 267 -19.05 16.20 -10.83
C GLU A 267 -17.59 15.81 -11.18
N ASP A 268 -16.94 15.04 -10.32
CA ASP A 268 -15.55 14.58 -10.51
C ASP A 268 -15.47 13.33 -11.42
N MET A 269 -16.61 12.69 -11.71
CA MET A 269 -16.73 11.47 -12.52
C MET A 269 -17.25 11.73 -13.94
N THR A 270 -17.33 12.99 -14.37
CA THR A 270 -17.87 13.38 -15.69
C THR A 270 -17.07 12.86 -16.90
N TRP A 271 -15.84 12.38 -16.68
CA TRP A 271 -15.02 11.72 -17.70
C TRP A 271 -15.37 10.23 -17.90
N ILE A 272 -16.19 9.65 -17.01
CA ILE A 272 -16.69 8.29 -17.12
C ILE A 272 -17.98 8.31 -17.96
N PRO A 273 -18.14 7.41 -18.96
CA PRO A 273 -19.35 7.37 -19.77
C PRO A 273 -20.63 7.19 -18.95
N GLU A 274 -21.71 7.86 -19.39
CA GLU A 274 -23.03 7.68 -18.77
C GLU A 274 -23.47 6.20 -18.84
N GLY A 275 -24.06 5.70 -17.75
CA GLY A 275 -24.50 4.31 -17.65
C GLY A 275 -23.38 3.29 -17.36
N TYR A 276 -22.14 3.74 -17.14
CA TYR A 276 -21.05 2.86 -16.71
C TYR A 276 -21.36 2.20 -15.36
N VAL A 277 -21.08 0.91 -15.24
CA VAL A 277 -21.29 0.12 -14.01
C VAL A 277 -20.30 0.54 -12.93
N ASP A 278 -20.77 0.72 -11.70
CA ASP A 278 -19.97 1.08 -10.51
C ASP A 278 -18.85 2.11 -10.80
N PRO A 279 -19.21 3.33 -11.24
CA PRO A 279 -18.24 4.33 -11.71
C PRO A 279 -17.24 4.77 -10.63
N THR A 280 -17.60 4.61 -9.36
CA THR A 280 -16.70 4.90 -8.23
C THR A 280 -15.47 3.97 -8.21
N VAL A 281 -15.59 2.74 -8.71
CA VAL A 281 -14.45 1.80 -8.83
C VAL A 281 -13.46 2.27 -9.91
N ALA A 282 -13.96 2.71 -11.07
CA ALA A 282 -13.12 3.28 -12.12
C ALA A 282 -12.44 4.58 -11.67
N TYR A 283 -13.18 5.40 -10.91
CA TYR A 283 -12.60 6.59 -10.27
C TYR A 283 -11.50 6.21 -9.29
N ALA A 284 -11.73 5.26 -8.38
CA ALA A 284 -10.71 4.80 -7.45
C ALA A 284 -9.47 4.27 -8.19
N ALA A 285 -9.63 3.51 -9.27
CA ALA A 285 -8.51 2.99 -10.07
C ALA A 285 -7.63 4.11 -10.64
N ARG A 286 -8.22 5.13 -11.28
CA ARG A 286 -7.47 6.30 -11.77
C ARG A 286 -6.75 7.03 -10.65
N TYR A 287 -7.40 7.18 -9.49
CA TYR A 287 -6.92 8.00 -8.38
C TYR A 287 -5.99 7.24 -7.41
N THR A 288 -5.69 5.96 -7.67
CA THR A 288 -4.67 5.18 -6.95
C THR A 288 -3.56 4.66 -7.87
N PHE A 289 -3.68 4.84 -9.18
CA PHE A 289 -2.69 4.38 -10.16
C PHE A 289 -1.31 5.00 -9.90
N ASP A 290 -0.31 4.13 -9.78
CA ASP A 290 1.10 4.45 -9.69
C ASP A 290 1.74 4.27 -11.07
N TYR A 291 2.21 5.37 -11.66
CA TYR A 291 2.68 5.39 -13.04
C TYR A 291 4.04 4.73 -13.26
N ALA A 292 4.90 4.61 -12.23
CA ALA A 292 6.16 3.85 -12.36
C ALA A 292 5.93 2.36 -12.14
N TYR A 293 5.09 2.02 -11.15
CA TYR A 293 4.69 0.63 -10.90
C TYR A 293 3.76 0.06 -11.99
N ASP A 294 3.13 0.92 -12.79
CA ASP A 294 2.14 0.57 -13.82
C ASP A 294 0.95 -0.22 -13.25
N GLY A 295 0.49 0.19 -12.06
CA GLY A 295 -0.55 -0.54 -11.34
C GLY A 295 -1.22 0.23 -10.22
N THR A 296 -2.32 -0.32 -9.72
CA THR A 296 -3.11 0.26 -8.61
C THR A 296 -2.76 -0.35 -7.25
N GLY A 297 -1.73 -1.21 -7.22
CA GLY A 297 -1.33 -2.02 -6.06
C GLY A 297 -0.41 -1.33 -5.06
N ASN A 298 -0.03 -0.06 -5.27
CA ASN A 298 0.74 0.72 -4.29
C ASN A 298 -0.14 1.00 -3.05
N TRP A 299 0.20 0.41 -1.90
CA TRP A 299 -0.71 0.39 -0.75
C TRP A 299 -0.92 1.78 -0.13
N PRO A 300 0.14 2.59 0.12
CA PRO A 300 -0.03 3.96 0.60
C PRO A 300 -0.86 4.85 -0.33
N PHE A 301 -0.82 4.63 -1.65
CA PHE A 301 -1.62 5.42 -2.59
C PHE A 301 -3.13 5.20 -2.40
N ASN A 302 -3.53 3.96 -2.08
CA ASN A 302 -4.92 3.62 -1.77
C ASN A 302 -5.41 4.26 -0.46
N THR A 303 -4.60 4.20 0.60
CA THR A 303 -4.97 4.85 1.87
C THR A 303 -4.98 6.38 1.77
N ALA A 304 -4.06 6.96 0.99
CA ALA A 304 -4.06 8.40 0.71
C ALA A 304 -5.25 8.82 -0.18
N TYR A 305 -5.69 7.97 -1.12
CA TYR A 305 -6.94 8.17 -1.87
C TYR A 305 -8.16 8.22 -0.94
N ALA A 306 -8.31 7.22 -0.05
CA ALA A 306 -9.37 7.23 0.95
C ALA A 306 -9.32 8.50 1.83
N ALA A 307 -8.12 8.95 2.21
CA ALA A 307 -7.93 10.17 2.97
C ALA A 307 -8.41 11.43 2.22
N SER A 308 -8.24 11.46 0.90
CA SER A 308 -8.71 12.57 0.06
C SER A 308 -10.24 12.73 0.09
N LEU A 309 -10.98 11.63 0.32
CA LEU A 309 -12.43 11.60 0.52
C LEU A 309 -12.86 12.00 1.96
N GLY A 310 -11.91 12.35 2.82
CA GLY A 310 -12.16 12.75 4.21
C GLY A 310 -12.16 11.60 5.21
N LEU A 311 -11.54 10.47 4.87
CA LEU A 311 -11.24 9.37 5.80
C LEU A 311 -9.85 9.55 6.42
N ARG A 312 -9.50 8.65 7.33
CA ARG A 312 -8.13 8.44 7.80
C ARG A 312 -7.70 7.04 7.38
N GLY A 313 -6.55 6.93 6.72
CA GLY A 313 -6.01 5.67 6.22
C GLY A 313 -4.54 5.50 6.56
N HIS A 314 -4.12 4.27 6.88
CA HIS A 314 -2.71 3.90 6.95
C HIS A 314 -2.49 2.41 6.67
N ILE A 315 -1.25 2.07 6.31
CA ILE A 315 -0.78 0.71 6.12
C ILE A 315 -0.13 0.21 7.41
N THR A 316 -0.47 -1.02 7.79
CA THR A 316 0.21 -1.73 8.87
C THR A 316 0.37 -3.21 8.52
N ARG A 317 0.97 -3.99 9.42
CA ARG A 317 0.81 -5.44 9.49
C ARG A 317 0.02 -5.77 10.75
N LEU A 318 -0.77 -6.83 10.72
CA LEU A 318 -1.41 -7.37 11.92
C LEU A 318 -0.76 -8.72 12.27
N HIS A 319 -0.75 -9.04 13.55
CA HIS A 319 -0.10 -10.22 14.12
C HIS A 319 -0.91 -11.50 13.92
N SER A 320 -2.23 -11.40 13.76
CA SER A 320 -3.09 -12.57 13.55
C SER A 320 -4.52 -12.17 13.19
N LEU A 321 -5.36 -13.16 12.86
CA LEU A 321 -6.79 -12.92 12.76
C LEU A 321 -7.40 -12.48 14.10
N ASN A 322 -6.87 -12.88 15.27
CA ASN A 322 -7.40 -12.38 16.54
C ASN A 322 -7.19 -10.86 16.70
N GLU A 323 -6.11 -10.31 16.16
CA GLU A 323 -5.93 -8.86 16.14
C GLU A 323 -6.90 -8.19 15.15
N LEU A 324 -7.05 -8.76 13.94
CA LEU A 324 -8.02 -8.30 12.95
C LEU A 324 -9.46 -8.30 13.51
N GLU A 325 -9.82 -9.34 14.27
CA GLU A 325 -11.11 -9.43 14.94
C GLU A 325 -11.39 -8.26 15.90
N ASN A 326 -10.35 -7.65 16.49
CA ASN A 326 -10.56 -6.45 17.32
C ASN A 326 -11.05 -5.25 16.49
N TYR A 327 -10.64 -5.14 15.22
CA TYR A 327 -11.14 -4.10 14.31
C TYR A 327 -12.58 -4.40 13.89
N ILE A 328 -12.87 -5.64 13.48
CA ILE A 328 -14.23 -6.04 13.09
C ILE A 328 -15.22 -5.88 14.24
N ALA A 329 -14.84 -6.26 15.47
CA ALA A 329 -15.65 -6.06 16.66
C ALA A 329 -15.92 -4.58 17.00
N ARG A 330 -15.11 -3.66 16.46
CA ARG A 330 -15.30 -2.20 16.56
C ARG A 330 -16.02 -1.61 15.34
N GLY A 331 -16.49 -2.46 14.42
CA GLY A 331 -17.17 -2.01 13.20
C GLY A 331 -16.23 -1.51 12.11
N ILE A 332 -14.94 -1.86 12.15
CA ILE A 332 -13.93 -1.43 11.18
C ILE A 332 -13.61 -2.61 10.24
N PRO A 333 -14.02 -2.58 8.97
CA PRO A 333 -13.59 -3.58 7.99
C PRO A 333 -12.09 -3.44 7.72
N VAL A 334 -11.42 -4.55 7.43
CA VAL A 334 -9.96 -4.58 7.25
C VAL A 334 -9.64 -5.07 5.85
N ILE A 335 -8.89 -4.27 5.10
CA ILE A 335 -8.40 -4.66 3.78
C ILE A 335 -7.11 -5.46 3.99
N THR A 336 -7.00 -6.64 3.38
CA THR A 336 -5.87 -7.56 3.53
C THR A 336 -5.24 -7.89 2.20
N SER A 337 -3.91 -7.93 2.16
CA SER A 337 -3.16 -8.45 1.01
C SER A 337 -3.06 -9.97 1.05
N GLN A 338 -3.20 -10.63 -0.09
CA GLN A 338 -3.27 -12.07 -0.25
C GLN A 338 -2.38 -12.57 -1.37
N SER A 339 -1.83 -13.78 -1.19
CA SER A 339 -1.06 -14.46 -2.23
C SER A 339 -1.16 -15.98 -2.05
N PHE A 340 -1.70 -16.68 -3.05
CA PHE A 340 -2.05 -18.09 -2.93
C PHE A 340 -2.15 -18.81 -4.28
N LYS A 341 -1.92 -20.11 -4.27
CA LYS A 341 -2.29 -21.02 -5.36
C LYS A 341 -3.75 -21.43 -5.19
N ALA A 342 -4.40 -21.83 -6.28
CA ALA A 342 -5.83 -22.09 -6.29
C ALA A 342 -6.28 -23.15 -5.26
N GLU A 343 -5.42 -24.13 -5.00
CA GLU A 343 -5.65 -25.20 -4.03
C GLU A 343 -5.43 -24.81 -2.57
N GLU A 344 -4.91 -23.61 -2.28
CA GLU A 344 -4.60 -23.16 -0.91
C GLU A 344 -5.77 -22.42 -0.24
N LEU A 345 -6.77 -21.97 -1.02
CA LEU A 345 -7.94 -21.24 -0.52
C LEU A 345 -9.22 -21.83 -1.13
N ASP A 346 -9.87 -22.72 -0.39
CA ASP A 346 -11.07 -23.40 -0.86
C ASP A 346 -12.20 -22.39 -1.12
N GLY A 347 -12.88 -22.56 -2.25
CA GLY A 347 -14.00 -21.71 -2.65
C GLY A 347 -13.61 -20.46 -3.45
N ALA A 348 -12.33 -20.06 -3.47
CA ALA A 348 -11.88 -18.91 -4.27
C ALA A 348 -11.99 -19.19 -5.78
N GLY A 349 -11.58 -20.39 -6.21
CA GLY A 349 -11.69 -20.83 -7.62
C GLY A 349 -10.63 -20.24 -8.56
N TYR A 350 -9.61 -19.58 -8.03
CA TYR A 350 -8.46 -19.05 -8.77
C TYR A 350 -7.22 -19.01 -7.86
N GLY A 351 -6.03 -18.77 -8.44
CA GLY A 351 -4.81 -18.47 -7.69
C GLY A 351 -4.22 -17.14 -8.14
N THR A 352 -3.37 -16.53 -7.30
CA THR A 352 -2.81 -15.20 -7.53
C THR A 352 -1.43 -15.02 -6.91
N ALA A 353 -0.60 -14.19 -7.54
CA ALA A 353 0.67 -13.72 -6.98
C ALA A 353 0.49 -12.57 -5.98
N GLY A 354 -0.61 -11.82 -6.09
CA GLY A 354 -0.96 -10.71 -5.23
C GLY A 354 -2.42 -10.32 -5.47
N HIS A 355 -3.19 -10.17 -4.41
CA HIS A 355 -4.60 -9.82 -4.48
C HIS A 355 -5.02 -9.10 -3.22
N ILE A 356 -5.99 -8.20 -3.31
CA ILE A 356 -6.51 -7.46 -2.17
C ILE A 356 -7.97 -7.85 -1.95
N MET A 357 -8.31 -8.17 -0.70
CA MET A 357 -9.68 -8.49 -0.27
C MET A 357 -10.06 -7.65 0.95
N VAL A 358 -11.34 -7.51 1.23
CA VAL A 358 -11.84 -6.88 2.46
C VAL A 358 -12.40 -7.93 3.40
N VAL A 359 -11.81 -8.11 4.58
CA VAL A 359 -12.46 -8.88 5.65
C VAL A 359 -13.58 -8.04 6.24
N VAL A 360 -14.80 -8.56 6.16
CA VAL A 360 -16.02 -7.88 6.62
C VAL A 360 -16.61 -8.55 7.85
N GLY A 361 -16.14 -9.72 8.25
CA GLY A 361 -16.73 -10.45 9.36
C GLY A 361 -16.17 -11.84 9.58
N PHE A 362 -16.80 -12.53 10.53
CA PHE A 362 -16.54 -13.93 10.84
C PHE A 362 -17.87 -14.67 11.05
N THR A 363 -17.93 -15.92 10.59
CA THR A 363 -19.10 -16.78 10.84
C THR A 363 -19.20 -17.14 12.33
N LYS A 364 -20.28 -17.82 12.73
CA LYS A 364 -20.44 -18.34 14.09
C LYS A 364 -19.38 -19.39 14.46
N ASP A 365 -18.85 -20.10 13.46
CA ASP A 365 -17.78 -21.07 13.63
C ASP A 365 -16.38 -20.42 13.51
N GLY A 366 -16.34 -19.12 13.20
CA GLY A 366 -15.13 -18.29 13.15
C GLY A 366 -14.34 -18.35 11.84
N ASP A 367 -14.97 -18.84 10.77
CA ASP A 367 -14.46 -18.72 9.40
C ASP A 367 -14.57 -17.27 8.91
N VAL A 368 -13.66 -16.88 8.02
CA VAL A 368 -13.50 -15.50 7.56
C VAL A 368 -14.57 -15.18 6.52
N ILE A 369 -15.33 -14.11 6.73
CA ILE A 369 -16.23 -13.55 5.73
C ILE A 369 -15.49 -12.40 5.04
N ALA A 370 -15.21 -12.56 3.75
CA ALA A 370 -14.47 -11.59 2.96
C ALA A 370 -15.25 -11.15 1.72
N ASN A 371 -15.23 -9.86 1.43
CA ASN A 371 -15.57 -9.33 0.11
C ASN A 371 -14.32 -9.47 -0.78
N ASP A 372 -14.36 -10.44 -1.68
CA ASP A 372 -13.34 -10.74 -2.66
C ASP A 372 -13.71 -10.08 -4.00
N PRO A 373 -12.99 -9.01 -4.41
CA PRO A 373 -13.35 -8.26 -5.61
C PRO A 373 -13.15 -9.06 -6.90
N ALA A 374 -12.41 -10.19 -6.90
CA ALA A 374 -12.18 -11.04 -8.09
C ALA A 374 -13.42 -11.87 -8.50
N ALA A 375 -14.61 -11.29 -8.39
CA ALA A 375 -15.89 -11.87 -8.78
C ALA A 375 -16.33 -11.37 -10.18
N SER A 376 -17.27 -12.09 -10.81
CA SER A 376 -17.87 -11.70 -12.11
C SER A 376 -19.14 -10.88 -11.97
N SER A 377 -19.62 -10.66 -10.75
CA SER A 377 -20.80 -9.87 -10.41
C SER A 377 -20.78 -9.50 -8.93
N ASN A 378 -21.44 -8.40 -8.55
CA ASN A 378 -21.40 -7.85 -7.19
C ASN A 378 -21.99 -8.82 -6.14
N ASP A 379 -22.99 -9.63 -6.51
CA ASP A 379 -23.59 -10.63 -5.64
C ASP A 379 -22.67 -11.83 -5.34
N ARG A 380 -21.59 -12.01 -6.11
CA ARG A 380 -20.59 -13.08 -5.95
C ARG A 380 -19.33 -12.65 -5.20
N VAL A 381 -19.25 -11.40 -4.77
CA VAL A 381 -18.07 -10.82 -4.07
C VAL A 381 -17.94 -11.37 -2.65
N ARG A 382 -19.06 -11.57 -1.95
CA ARG A 382 -19.05 -12.07 -0.57
C ARG A 382 -18.75 -13.57 -0.54
N ASN A 383 -17.61 -13.95 0.04
CA ASN A 383 -17.17 -15.33 0.22
C ASN A 383 -16.93 -15.66 1.70
N VAL A 384 -17.00 -16.95 2.03
CA VAL A 384 -16.64 -17.49 3.35
C VAL A 384 -15.47 -18.44 3.16
N TYR A 385 -14.35 -18.12 3.79
CA TYR A 385 -13.11 -18.87 3.70
C TYR A 385 -12.77 -19.54 5.02
N LYS A 386 -12.25 -20.77 4.94
CA LYS A 386 -11.77 -21.49 6.12
C LYS A 386 -10.71 -20.66 6.83
N ARG A 387 -10.88 -20.48 8.14
CA ARG A 387 -10.02 -19.62 8.96
C ARG A 387 -8.53 -19.87 8.74
N HIS A 388 -8.11 -21.14 8.87
CA HIS A 388 -6.70 -21.50 8.78
C HIS A 388 -6.11 -21.25 7.38
N GLN A 389 -6.87 -21.50 6.31
CA GLN A 389 -6.41 -21.24 4.95
C GLN A 389 -6.16 -19.75 4.75
N PHE A 390 -7.18 -18.93 5.07
CA PHE A 390 -7.09 -17.48 4.94
C PHE A 390 -5.95 -16.89 5.79
N GLU A 391 -5.81 -17.34 7.04
CA GLU A 391 -4.76 -16.86 7.94
C GLU A 391 -3.36 -17.24 7.44
N THR A 392 -3.17 -18.46 6.95
CA THR A 392 -1.88 -18.88 6.36
C THR A 392 -1.52 -18.02 5.16
N ILE A 393 -2.42 -17.87 4.19
CA ILE A 393 -2.09 -17.15 2.94
C ILE A 393 -1.85 -15.65 3.18
N TRP A 394 -2.44 -15.08 4.23
CA TRP A 394 -2.27 -13.69 4.63
C TRP A 394 -1.01 -13.47 5.46
N GLN A 395 -0.77 -14.29 6.49
CA GLN A 395 0.30 -14.07 7.47
C GLN A 395 1.67 -14.62 7.04
N ARG A 396 1.74 -15.54 6.08
CA ARG A 396 3.02 -16.09 5.62
C ARG A 396 3.85 -15.05 4.85
N THR A 397 5.15 -15.12 4.98
CA THR A 397 6.12 -14.24 4.29
C THR A 397 6.80 -14.93 3.12
N LYS A 398 6.68 -16.27 3.03
CA LYS A 398 7.14 -17.09 1.91
C LYS A 398 6.03 -18.03 1.44
N ARG A 399 6.06 -18.37 0.16
CA ARG A 399 5.17 -19.37 -0.43
C ARG A 399 5.85 -20.09 -1.58
N TYR A 400 5.36 -21.29 -1.91
CA TYR A 400 5.69 -21.95 -3.17
C TYR A 400 4.80 -21.39 -4.28
N ASN A 401 5.41 -20.96 -5.38
CA ASN A 401 4.69 -20.50 -6.56
C ASN A 401 4.30 -21.69 -7.47
N THR A 402 3.60 -21.40 -8.57
CA THR A 402 3.10 -22.41 -9.51
C THR A 402 4.20 -23.17 -10.26
N THR A 403 5.44 -22.67 -10.27
CA THR A 403 6.59 -23.35 -10.87
C THR A 403 7.41 -24.15 -9.85
N GLY A 404 6.99 -24.16 -8.56
CA GLY A 404 7.69 -24.82 -7.46
C GLY A 404 8.80 -23.98 -6.81
N GLY A 405 9.04 -22.75 -7.29
CA GLY A 405 9.99 -21.82 -6.68
C GLY A 405 9.42 -21.12 -5.44
N VAL A 406 10.29 -20.46 -4.66
CA VAL A 406 9.89 -19.67 -3.50
C VAL A 406 9.63 -18.22 -3.91
N SER A 407 8.49 -17.67 -3.50
CA SER A 407 8.11 -16.28 -3.69
C SER A 407 7.70 -15.64 -2.36
N SER A 408 7.68 -14.31 -2.31
CA SER A 408 7.23 -13.57 -1.11
C SER A 408 5.72 -13.75 -0.89
N GLY A 409 5.33 -13.77 0.37
CA GLY A 409 3.95 -13.70 0.84
C GLY A 409 3.64 -12.34 1.49
N PRO A 410 2.37 -12.06 1.82
CA PRO A 410 1.96 -10.74 2.29
C PRO A 410 2.49 -10.41 3.68
N GLY A 411 2.70 -11.39 4.55
CA GLY A 411 3.22 -11.19 5.92
C GLY A 411 2.30 -10.34 6.81
N GLY A 412 0.99 -10.39 6.59
CA GLY A 412 0.00 -9.70 7.43
C GLY A 412 -0.31 -8.26 7.08
N VAL A 413 0.10 -7.79 5.90
CA VAL A 413 -0.21 -6.42 5.44
C VAL A 413 -1.71 -6.17 5.46
N ALA A 414 -2.09 -5.04 6.04
CA ALA A 414 -3.47 -4.60 6.22
C ALA A 414 -3.60 -3.10 6.01
N TYR A 415 -4.75 -2.67 5.44
CA TYR A 415 -5.09 -1.25 5.35
C TYR A 415 -6.16 -0.97 6.39
N ILE A 416 -5.89 0.02 7.24
CA ILE A 416 -6.83 0.46 8.25
C ILE A 416 -7.38 1.81 7.80
N ILE A 417 -8.68 1.81 7.47
CA ILE A 417 -9.40 3.01 7.01
C ILE A 417 -10.58 3.26 7.94
N THR A 418 -10.62 4.44 8.54
CA THR A 418 -11.63 4.87 9.51
C THR A 418 -12.16 6.26 9.18
N PRO A 419 -13.28 6.70 9.77
CA PRO A 419 -13.72 8.09 9.64
C PRO A 419 -12.61 9.07 10.06
N GLY A 420 -12.45 10.15 9.30
CA GLY A 420 -11.60 11.27 9.68
C GLY A 420 -12.12 12.01 10.92
N HIS A 421 -11.25 12.76 11.58
CA HIS A 421 -11.61 13.65 12.69
C HIS A 421 -12.07 15.03 12.20
#